data_AF-A0A291HP44-F1
#
_entry.id   AF-A0A291HP44-F1
#
_cell.length_a   1.000
_cell.length_b   1.000
_cell.length_c   1.000
_cell.angle_alpha   90.00
_cell.angle_beta   90.00
_cell.angle_gamma   90.00
#
_symmetry.space_group_name_H-M   'P 1'
#
loop_
_entity.id
_entity.type
_entity.pdbx_description
1 polymer ?
#
loop_
_entity_poly.entity_id
_entity_poly.type
_entity_poly.pdbx_seq_one_letter_code
_entity_poly.pdbx_strand_id
1 'polypeptide(L)'
;MTREQLLTRFNLLTPAPDPVLPAQARPAAVLLPLLDGEQGLELVLTRRSRQLRQHPGQVSFPGGRVDDTDASLWHTALRESQEEIGLDPTLCRPLGRLPAQHTVSGFALTPFIGLIEGRPHFVLNPQEVDEVFQVPLAYALDLRRHHLFTLRRQGRLHTVCFIPWQGIWIWGITAAVIHQFALQIAR
;
A
#
# COMPACT_ATOMS: atom_id res chain seq x y z
N MET A 1 14.13 10.15 -0.54
CA MET A 1 13.16 11.26 -0.48
C MET A 1 12.93 11.54 0.98
N THR A 2 13.14 12.77 1.45
CA THR A 2 13.00 13.12 2.87
C THR A 2 11.53 13.30 3.24
N ARG A 3 11.21 13.24 4.55
CA ARG A 3 9.89 13.58 5.08
C ARG A 3 9.39 14.95 4.64
N GLU A 4 10.23 15.98 4.74
CA GLU A 4 9.90 17.35 4.34
C GLU A 4 9.54 17.45 2.84
N GLN A 5 10.40 16.95 1.96
CA GLN A 5 10.12 16.85 0.51
C GLN A 5 8.78 16.18 0.19
N LEU A 6 8.41 15.12 0.92
CA LEU A 6 7.13 14.46 0.73
C LEU A 6 5.98 15.37 1.16
N LEU A 7 6.04 15.95 2.35
CA LEU A 7 5.00 16.85 2.87
C LEU A 7 4.78 18.04 1.94
N THR A 8 5.85 18.67 1.47
CA THR A 8 5.77 19.80 0.55
C THR A 8 5.06 19.41 -0.75
N ARG A 9 5.45 18.29 -1.37
CA ARG A 9 4.80 17.83 -2.60
C ARG A 9 3.35 17.44 -2.36
N PHE A 10 3.08 16.69 -1.30
CA PHE A 10 1.74 16.18 -1.01
C PHE A 10 0.74 17.31 -0.73
N ASN A 11 1.14 18.34 0.03
CA ASN A 11 0.28 19.47 0.37
C ASN A 11 -0.01 20.41 -0.81
N LEU A 12 0.84 20.42 -1.84
CA LEU A 12 0.67 21.26 -3.03
C LEU A 12 -0.22 20.60 -4.10
N LEU A 13 -0.65 19.36 -3.89
CA LEU A 13 -1.39 18.59 -4.88
C LEU A 13 -2.86 18.47 -4.51
N THR A 14 -3.72 18.73 -5.50
CA THR A 14 -5.13 18.38 -5.41
C THR A 14 -5.27 16.86 -5.54
N PRO A 15 -5.94 16.17 -4.59
CA PRO A 15 -6.21 14.74 -4.71
C PRO A 15 -6.99 14.45 -6.00
N ALA A 16 -6.63 13.38 -6.70
CA ALA A 16 -7.47 12.90 -7.78
C ALA A 16 -8.84 12.46 -7.21
N PRO A 17 -9.94 12.67 -7.96
CA PRO A 17 -11.26 12.23 -7.52
C PRO A 17 -11.29 10.70 -7.39
N ASP A 18 -12.10 10.19 -6.47
CA ASP A 18 -12.34 8.75 -6.38
C ASP A 18 -12.98 8.23 -7.67
N PRO A 19 -12.53 7.09 -8.18
CA PRO A 19 -13.20 6.46 -9.32
C PRO A 19 -14.57 5.93 -8.91
N VAL A 20 -15.47 5.82 -9.88
CA VAL A 20 -16.74 5.10 -9.68
C VAL A 20 -16.43 3.61 -9.62
N LEU A 21 -16.56 3.03 -8.43
CA LEU A 21 -16.37 1.60 -8.19
C LEU A 21 -17.70 0.83 -8.29
N PRO A 22 -17.67 -0.48 -8.57
CA PRO A 22 -18.87 -1.30 -8.58
C PRO A 22 -19.60 -1.23 -7.22
N ALA A 23 -20.93 -1.06 -7.23
CA ALA A 23 -21.72 -0.92 -6.01
C ALA A 23 -21.62 -2.13 -5.06
N GLN A 24 -21.37 -3.31 -5.62
CA GLN A 24 -21.19 -4.57 -4.88
C GLN A 24 -19.76 -4.79 -4.35
N ALA A 25 -18.83 -3.87 -4.60
CA ALA A 25 -17.46 -4.01 -4.13
C ALA A 25 -17.40 -3.92 -2.61
N ARG A 26 -16.77 -4.92 -1.98
CA ARG A 26 -16.63 -4.97 -0.52
C ARG A 26 -15.58 -3.95 -0.08
N PRO A 27 -15.79 -3.16 0.98
CA PRO A 27 -14.82 -2.16 1.40
C PRO A 27 -13.59 -2.83 2.04
N ALA A 28 -12.41 -2.28 1.74
CA ALA A 28 -11.13 -2.67 2.32
C ALA A 28 -10.23 -1.44 2.45
N ALA A 29 -9.28 -1.49 3.38
CA ALA A 29 -8.32 -0.41 3.57
C ALA A 29 -6.92 -0.97 3.82
N VAL A 30 -5.91 -0.28 3.27
CA VAL A 30 -4.50 -0.61 3.48
C VAL A 30 -3.73 0.62 3.92
N LEU A 31 -2.68 0.38 4.71
CA LEU A 31 -1.74 1.41 5.13
C LEU A 31 -0.50 1.36 4.26
N LEU A 32 -0.05 2.52 3.79
CA LEU A 32 1.28 2.77 3.22
C LEU A 32 2.11 3.37 4.36
N PRO A 33 2.80 2.56 5.18
CA PRO A 33 3.51 3.05 6.35
C PRO A 33 4.85 3.60 5.88
N LEU A 34 5.12 4.87 6.20
CA LEU A 34 6.34 5.57 5.85
C LEU A 34 7.10 5.92 7.13
N LEU A 35 8.33 5.44 7.25
CA LEU A 35 9.21 5.73 8.38
C LEU A 35 10.53 6.34 7.90
N ASP A 36 11.25 7.02 8.80
CA ASP A 36 12.57 7.55 8.49
C ASP A 36 13.62 6.43 8.53
N GLY A 37 14.24 6.16 7.39
CA GLY A 37 15.37 5.25 7.23
C GLY A 37 16.67 6.00 6.92
N GLU A 38 17.72 5.24 6.62
CA GLU A 38 19.07 5.80 6.41
C GLU A 38 19.17 6.65 5.13
N GLN A 39 18.34 6.37 4.13
CA GLN A 39 18.34 7.04 2.82
C GLN A 39 17.13 7.97 2.63
N GLY A 40 16.49 8.38 3.73
CA GLY A 40 15.25 9.13 3.77
C GLY A 40 14.06 8.24 4.11
N LEU A 41 12.85 8.64 3.70
CA LEU A 41 11.65 7.85 3.96
C LEU A 41 11.74 6.47 3.30
N GLU A 42 11.25 5.47 4.01
CA GLU A 42 11.15 4.08 3.57
C GLU A 42 9.70 3.61 3.69
N LEU A 43 9.24 2.90 2.66
CA LEU A 43 7.92 2.29 2.58
C LEU A 43 7.99 0.87 3.15
N VAL A 44 7.17 0.61 4.16
CA VAL A 44 7.05 -0.72 4.76
C VAL A 44 6.09 -1.58 3.92
N LEU A 45 6.53 -2.78 3.57
CA LEU A 45 5.76 -3.78 2.83
C LEU A 45 5.84 -5.13 3.54
N THR A 46 4.83 -5.96 3.30
CA THR A 46 4.76 -7.33 3.80
C THR A 46 4.88 -8.33 2.66
N ARG A 47 5.44 -9.51 2.94
CA ARG A 47 5.22 -10.71 2.13
C ARG A 47 4.18 -11.56 2.82
N ARG A 48 3.03 -11.75 2.15
CA ARG A 48 1.93 -12.58 2.64
C ARG A 48 2.39 -14.01 2.90
N SER A 49 1.90 -14.61 3.97
CA SER A 49 2.20 -15.99 4.31
C SER A 49 1.85 -16.93 3.16
N ARG A 50 2.75 -17.87 2.87
CA ARG A 50 2.51 -18.89 1.84
C ARG A 50 1.39 -19.86 2.19
N GLN A 51 0.95 -19.87 3.46
CA GLN A 51 -0.14 -20.72 3.94
C GLN A 51 -1.53 -20.15 3.63
N LEU A 52 -1.61 -18.88 3.21
CA LEU A 52 -2.89 -18.24 2.92
C LEU A 52 -3.54 -18.80 1.66
N ARG A 53 -4.87 -18.93 1.70
CA ARG A 53 -5.67 -19.37 0.54
C ARG A 53 -5.66 -18.36 -0.61
N GLN A 54 -5.52 -17.07 -0.30
CA GLN A 54 -5.55 -15.98 -1.27
C GLN A 54 -4.21 -15.23 -1.27
N HIS A 55 -3.67 -15.06 -2.47
CA HIS A 55 -2.44 -14.31 -2.73
C HIS A 55 -1.21 -14.77 -1.90
N PRO A 56 -0.96 -16.10 -1.75
CA PRO A 56 0.17 -16.58 -0.95
C PRO A 56 1.51 -16.08 -1.52
N GLY A 57 2.38 -15.59 -0.64
CA GLY A 57 3.72 -15.12 -1.00
C GLY A 57 3.76 -13.79 -1.78
N GLN A 58 2.62 -13.16 -2.05
CA GLN A 58 2.60 -11.86 -2.74
C GLN A 58 3.07 -10.73 -1.82
N VAL A 59 3.66 -9.70 -2.42
CA VAL A 59 3.99 -8.46 -1.71
C VAL A 59 2.73 -7.62 -1.55
N SER A 60 2.45 -7.15 -0.34
CA SER A 60 1.29 -6.33 -0.02
C SER A 60 1.66 -5.18 0.91
N PHE A 61 0.76 -4.20 0.95
CA PHE A 61 0.65 -3.32 2.09
C PHE A 61 0.00 -4.06 3.26
N PRO A 62 0.32 -3.70 4.51
CA PRO A 62 -0.48 -4.15 5.63
C PRO A 62 -1.90 -3.58 5.52
N GLY A 63 -2.90 -4.41 5.81
CA GLY A 63 -4.30 -4.03 5.67
C GLY A 63 -5.21 -5.13 5.17
N GLY A 64 -6.51 -4.86 5.22
CA GLY A 64 -7.51 -5.89 4.96
C GLY A 64 -8.92 -5.35 4.80
N ARG A 65 -9.87 -6.24 5.10
CA ARG A 65 -11.30 -6.00 4.93
C ARG A 65 -11.82 -5.17 6.10
N VAL A 66 -12.81 -4.32 5.84
CA VAL A 66 -13.53 -3.62 6.92
C VAL A 66 -14.30 -4.62 7.78
N ASP A 67 -14.16 -4.50 9.09
CA ASP A 67 -14.99 -5.15 10.09
C ASP A 67 -16.16 -4.24 10.50
N ASP A 68 -17.27 -4.83 10.94
CA ASP A 68 -18.45 -4.10 11.41
C ASP A 68 -18.14 -3.23 12.64
N THR A 69 -17.08 -3.55 13.38
CA THR A 69 -16.61 -2.76 14.52
C THR A 69 -15.71 -1.59 14.14
N ASP A 70 -15.26 -1.49 12.88
CA ASP A 70 -14.34 -0.44 12.46
C ASP A 70 -15.04 0.93 12.37
N ALA A 71 -14.58 1.89 13.18
CA ALA A 71 -15.15 3.25 13.20
C ALA A 71 -14.93 4.03 11.89
N SER A 72 -13.95 3.63 11.07
CA SER A 72 -13.65 4.23 9.77
C SER A 72 -12.69 3.34 8.96
N LEU A 73 -12.54 3.63 7.66
CA LEU A 73 -11.55 2.95 6.81
C LEU A 73 -10.10 3.18 7.29
N TRP A 74 -9.80 4.33 7.90
CA TRP A 74 -8.49 4.57 8.52
C TRP A 74 -8.28 3.64 9.72
N HIS A 75 -9.33 3.46 10.54
CA HIS A 75 -9.29 2.52 11.66
C HIS A 75 -9.07 1.08 11.18
N THR A 76 -9.74 0.65 10.10
CA THR A 76 -9.49 -0.64 9.45
C THR A 76 -8.01 -0.81 9.08
N ALA A 77 -7.41 0.17 8.39
CA ALA A 77 -6.01 0.09 8.00
C ALA A 77 -5.06 -0.03 9.20
N LEU A 78 -5.34 0.69 10.28
CA LEU A 78 -4.54 0.64 11.52
C LEU A 78 -4.71 -0.69 12.27
N ARG A 79 -5.95 -1.16 12.46
CA ARG A 79 -6.26 -2.43 13.14
C ARG A 79 -5.56 -3.58 12.43
N GLU A 80 -5.73 -3.69 11.12
CA GLU A 80 -5.11 -4.74 10.31
C GLU A 80 -3.57 -4.63 10.34
N SER A 81 -3.00 -3.41 10.30
CA SER A 81 -1.55 -3.23 10.45
C SER A 81 -1.04 -3.64 11.84
N GLN A 82 -1.85 -3.43 12.88
CA GLN A 82 -1.52 -3.91 14.21
C GLN A 82 -1.55 -5.44 14.29
N GLU A 83 -2.58 -6.07 13.70
CA GLU A 83 -2.74 -7.52 13.67
C GLU A 83 -1.66 -8.23 12.85
N GLU A 84 -1.32 -7.71 11.66
CA GLU A 84 -0.38 -8.36 10.74
C GLU A 84 1.09 -8.15 11.12
N ILE A 85 1.46 -6.93 11.54
CA ILE A 85 2.87 -6.53 11.74
C ILE A 85 3.16 -5.90 13.11
N GLY A 86 2.19 -5.86 14.03
CA GLY A 86 2.38 -5.34 15.38
C GLY A 86 2.58 -3.83 15.45
N LEU A 87 2.14 -3.09 14.42
CA LEU A 87 2.28 -1.63 14.39
C LEU A 87 1.38 -0.99 15.45
N ASP A 88 1.97 -0.29 16.42
CA ASP A 88 1.22 0.53 17.38
C ASP A 88 0.50 1.68 16.64
N PRO A 89 -0.85 1.74 16.67
CA PRO A 89 -1.61 2.77 15.99
C PRO A 89 -1.28 4.20 16.44
N THR A 90 -0.79 4.38 17.68
CA THR A 90 -0.46 5.70 18.24
C THR A 90 0.79 6.33 17.60
N LEU A 91 1.65 5.51 16.99
CA LEU A 91 2.85 5.95 16.28
C LEU A 91 2.55 6.38 14.83
N CYS A 92 1.35 6.12 14.32
CA CYS A 92 1.00 6.35 12.92
C CYS A 92 0.13 7.60 12.77
N ARG A 93 0.67 8.63 12.11
CA ARG A 93 -0.07 9.86 11.78
C ARG A 93 -0.57 9.81 10.34
N PRO A 94 -1.86 10.07 10.06
CA PRO A 94 -2.36 10.10 8.70
C PRO A 94 -1.78 11.33 7.96
N LEU A 95 -1.20 11.09 6.79
CA LEU A 95 -0.85 12.14 5.83
C LEU A 95 -2.01 12.42 4.86
N GLY A 96 -2.72 11.37 4.46
CA GLY A 96 -3.83 11.44 3.53
C GLY A 96 -4.17 10.07 2.95
N ARG A 97 -4.99 10.06 1.90
CA ARG A 97 -5.33 8.83 1.17
C ARG A 97 -5.19 9.02 -0.33
N LEU A 98 -4.95 7.91 -1.01
CA LEU A 98 -5.00 7.82 -2.47
C LEU A 98 -6.42 7.47 -2.93
N PRO A 99 -6.77 7.70 -4.21
CA PRO A 99 -8.06 7.27 -4.75
C PRO A 99 -8.26 5.76 -4.60
N ALA A 100 -9.46 5.35 -4.25
CA ALA A 100 -9.79 3.95 -4.07
C ALA A 100 -9.55 3.12 -5.36
N GLN A 101 -9.22 1.85 -5.22
CA GLN A 101 -8.92 0.94 -6.34
C GLN A 101 -9.82 -0.30 -6.29
N HIS A 102 -10.34 -0.74 -7.44
CA HIS A 102 -11.04 -2.02 -7.53
C HIS A 102 -10.05 -3.17 -7.63
N THR A 103 -10.11 -4.14 -6.71
CA THR A 103 -9.26 -5.33 -6.75
C THR A 103 -9.91 -6.46 -7.55
N VAL A 104 -9.09 -7.38 -8.07
CA VAL A 104 -9.58 -8.59 -8.77
C VAL A 104 -10.40 -9.51 -7.87
N SER A 105 -10.23 -9.41 -6.55
CA SER A 105 -10.98 -10.10 -5.50
C SER A 105 -12.30 -9.41 -5.12
N GLY A 106 -12.68 -8.34 -5.82
CA GLY A 106 -13.96 -7.65 -5.64
C GLY A 106 -14.01 -6.71 -4.43
N PHE A 107 -12.87 -6.12 -4.06
CA PHE A 107 -12.81 -5.09 -3.02
C PHE A 107 -12.68 -3.68 -3.60
N ALA A 108 -13.29 -2.71 -2.94
CA ALA A 108 -13.01 -1.29 -3.04
C ALA A 108 -11.90 -0.95 -2.01
N LEU A 109 -10.65 -0.99 -2.45
CA LEU A 109 -9.48 -0.83 -1.61
C LEU A 109 -9.12 0.66 -1.47
N THR A 110 -9.16 1.20 -0.26
CA THR A 110 -8.75 2.58 0.04
C THR A 110 -7.33 2.60 0.62
N PRO A 111 -6.33 3.16 -0.08
CA PRO A 111 -4.96 3.23 0.43
C PRO A 111 -4.75 4.52 1.23
N PHE A 112 -4.32 4.39 2.48
CA PHE A 112 -3.94 5.52 3.33
C PHE A 112 -2.44 5.64 3.45
N ILE A 113 -1.91 6.87 3.43
CA ILE A 113 -0.50 7.14 3.68
C ILE A 113 -0.35 7.52 5.15
N GLY A 114 0.45 6.77 5.89
CA GLY A 114 0.73 7.00 7.30
C GLY A 114 2.20 7.31 7.52
N LEU A 115 2.49 8.38 8.26
CA LEU A 115 3.84 8.69 8.73
C LEU A 115 4.03 8.05 10.11
N ILE A 116 5.01 7.16 10.21
CA ILE A 116 5.37 6.51 11.46
C ILE A 116 6.37 7.38 12.21
N GLU A 117 6.11 7.59 13.49
CA GLU A 117 7.02 8.26 14.41
C GLU A 117 7.97 7.24 15.06
N GLY A 118 9.27 7.56 15.09
CA GLY A 118 10.29 6.70 15.67
C GLY A 118 10.64 5.47 14.82
N ARG A 119 11.16 4.44 15.49
CA ARG A 119 11.55 3.16 14.88
C ARG A 119 10.70 2.04 15.51
N PRO A 120 9.57 1.66 14.90
CA PRO A 120 8.71 0.63 15.47
C PRO A 120 9.43 -0.72 15.46
N HIS A 121 9.16 -1.54 16.47
CA HIS A 121 9.52 -2.96 16.44
C HIS A 121 8.35 -3.74 15.85
N PHE A 122 8.55 -4.34 14.68
CA PHE A 122 7.51 -5.14 14.03
C PHE A 122 7.43 -6.53 14.68
N VAL A 123 6.23 -6.93 15.06
CA VAL A 123 5.92 -8.26 15.58
C VAL A 123 4.96 -8.91 14.60
N LEU A 124 5.48 -9.86 13.81
CA LEU A 124 4.72 -10.45 12.71
C LEU A 124 3.73 -11.50 13.23
N ASN A 125 2.52 -11.50 12.67
CA ASN A 125 1.63 -12.64 12.76
C ASN A 125 2.02 -13.68 11.68
N PRO A 126 2.63 -14.82 12.05
CA PRO A 126 3.13 -15.80 11.08
C PRO A 126 2.01 -16.51 10.29
N GLN A 127 0.76 -16.42 10.75
CA GLN A 127 -0.38 -16.96 9.99
C GLN A 127 -0.69 -16.12 8.75
N GLU A 128 -0.26 -14.86 8.74
CA GLU A 128 -0.63 -13.87 7.71
C GLU A 128 0.57 -13.28 6.98
N VAL A 129 1.70 -13.12 7.66
CA VAL A 129 2.89 -12.45 7.14
C VAL A 129 4.14 -13.31 7.37
N ASP A 130 4.82 -13.65 6.28
CA ASP A 130 6.11 -14.36 6.31
C ASP A 130 7.28 -13.40 6.55
N GLU A 131 7.16 -12.14 6.11
CA GLU A 131 8.26 -11.17 6.11
C GLU A 131 7.74 -9.73 6.09
N VAL A 132 8.42 -8.83 6.82
CA VAL A 132 8.32 -7.38 6.65
C VAL A 132 9.65 -6.87 6.12
N PHE A 133 9.59 -5.99 5.12
CA PHE A 133 10.76 -5.33 4.57
C PHE A 133 10.45 -3.89 4.20
N GLN A 134 11.52 -3.13 3.98
CA GLN A 134 11.47 -1.70 3.71
C GLN A 134 12.03 -1.42 2.31
N VAL A 135 11.37 -0.51 1.59
CA VAL A 135 11.82 -0.05 0.28
C VAL A 135 12.04 1.46 0.36
N PRO A 136 13.23 2.00 0.04
CA PRO A 136 13.43 3.44 -0.02
C PRO A 136 12.36 4.11 -0.86
N LEU A 137 11.69 5.11 -0.31
CA LEU A 137 10.52 5.72 -0.94
C LEU A 137 10.87 6.32 -2.30
N ALA A 138 12.08 6.88 -2.43
CA ALA A 138 12.58 7.37 -3.72
C ALA A 138 12.76 6.25 -4.76
N TYR A 139 13.08 5.04 -4.33
CA TYR A 139 13.15 3.88 -5.23
C TYR A 139 11.75 3.47 -5.67
N ALA A 140 10.85 3.29 -4.70
CA ALA A 140 9.48 2.84 -4.95
C ALA A 140 8.70 3.79 -5.88
N LEU A 141 9.04 5.09 -5.88
CA LEU A 141 8.32 6.10 -6.65
C LEU A 141 9.02 6.53 -7.93
N ASP A 142 10.15 5.91 -8.29
CA ASP A 142 10.81 6.17 -9.57
C ASP A 142 10.07 5.46 -10.71
N LEU A 143 9.28 6.23 -11.46
CA LEU A 143 8.48 5.75 -12.59
C LEU A 143 9.30 4.98 -13.65
N ARG A 144 10.62 5.19 -13.75
CA ARG A 144 11.49 4.43 -14.68
C ARG A 144 11.61 2.95 -14.31
N ARG A 145 11.27 2.58 -13.07
CA ARG A 145 11.25 1.19 -12.58
C ARG A 145 9.87 0.54 -12.70
N HIS A 146 8.86 1.28 -13.15
CA HIS A 146 7.50 0.79 -13.26
C HIS A 146 7.29 0.17 -14.64
N HIS A 147 7.36 -1.16 -14.71
CA HIS A 147 7.16 -1.89 -15.96
C HIS A 147 5.67 -2.22 -16.12
N LEU A 148 5.02 -1.58 -17.08
CA LEU A 148 3.60 -1.78 -17.39
C LEU A 148 3.45 -2.83 -18.50
N PHE A 149 2.67 -3.88 -18.23
CA PHE A 149 2.35 -4.92 -19.19
C PHE A 149 0.85 -5.02 -19.39
N THR A 150 0.41 -4.87 -20.64
CA THR A 150 -1.00 -5.02 -21.01
C THR A 150 -1.25 -6.44 -21.50
N LEU A 151 -2.15 -7.14 -20.81
CA LEU A 151 -2.52 -8.52 -21.09
C LEU A 151 -4.00 -8.59 -21.48
N ARG A 152 -4.34 -9.47 -22.43
CA ARG A 152 -5.74 -9.74 -22.76
C ARG A 152 -6.26 -10.91 -21.94
N ARG A 153 -7.27 -10.68 -21.09
CA ARG A 153 -7.93 -11.71 -20.28
C ARG A 153 -9.44 -11.59 -20.42
N GLN A 154 -10.14 -12.69 -20.72
CA GLN A 154 -11.59 -12.72 -20.91
C GLN A 154 -12.12 -11.64 -21.88
N GLY A 155 -11.38 -11.39 -22.97
CA GLY A 155 -11.73 -10.38 -23.98
C GLY A 155 -11.48 -8.92 -23.56
N ARG A 156 -11.00 -8.65 -22.34
CA ARG A 156 -10.65 -7.32 -21.84
C ARG A 156 -9.13 -7.14 -21.75
N LEU A 157 -8.67 -5.92 -21.98
CA LEU A 157 -7.28 -5.54 -21.73
C LEU A 157 -7.11 -5.19 -20.25
N HIS A 158 -6.08 -5.73 -19.63
CA HIS A 158 -5.69 -5.49 -18.25
C HIS A 158 -4.22 -5.06 -18.21
N THR A 159 -3.95 -3.87 -17.69
CA THR A 159 -2.59 -3.40 -17.46
C THR A 159 -2.15 -3.79 -16.06
N VAL A 160 -1.01 -4.46 -15.95
CA VAL A 160 -0.38 -4.85 -14.68
C VAL A 160 0.96 -4.13 -14.55
N CYS A 161 1.21 -3.53 -13.39
CA CYS A 161 2.47 -2.88 -13.05
C CYS A 161 3.38 -3.86 -12.30
N PHE A 162 4.67 -3.85 -12.63
CA PHE A 162 5.73 -4.57 -11.93
C PHE A 162 6.85 -3.61 -11.54
N ILE A 163 7.30 -3.71 -10.30
CA ILE A 163 8.43 -2.95 -9.75
C ILE A 163 9.42 -3.97 -9.19
N PRO A 164 10.63 -4.09 -9.76
CA PRO A 164 11.66 -4.98 -9.24
C PRO A 164 12.21 -4.41 -7.93
N TRP A 165 12.54 -5.25 -6.96
CA TRP A 165 13.26 -4.85 -5.76
C TRP A 165 14.07 -6.02 -5.22
N GLN A 166 15.39 -5.94 -5.11
CA GLN A 166 16.25 -6.96 -4.47
C GLN A 166 15.90 -8.44 -4.81
N GLY A 167 15.60 -8.74 -6.08
CA GLY A 167 15.25 -10.10 -6.52
C GLY A 167 13.80 -10.52 -6.27
N ILE A 168 12.97 -9.67 -5.67
CA ILE A 168 11.51 -9.83 -5.59
C ILE A 168 10.79 -8.90 -6.57
N TRP A 169 9.58 -9.29 -6.95
CA TRP A 169 8.68 -8.47 -7.76
C TRP A 169 7.56 -7.93 -6.88
N ILE A 170 7.41 -6.61 -6.87
CA ILE A 170 6.21 -5.94 -6.35
C ILE A 170 5.27 -5.79 -7.54
N TRP A 171 4.06 -6.33 -7.46
CA TRP A 171 3.14 -6.38 -8.59
C TRP A 171 1.68 -6.33 -8.16
N GLY A 172 0.76 -6.35 -9.13
CA GLY A 172 -0.68 -6.37 -8.87
C GLY A 172 -1.18 -5.08 -8.25
N ILE A 173 -2.10 -5.18 -7.27
CA ILE A 173 -2.72 -4.01 -6.65
C ILE A 173 -1.70 -3.15 -5.88
N THR A 174 -0.71 -3.79 -5.26
CA THR A 174 0.37 -3.11 -4.52
C THR A 174 1.15 -2.20 -5.45
N ALA A 175 1.65 -2.71 -6.58
CA ALA A 175 2.37 -1.91 -7.57
C ALA A 175 1.48 -0.87 -8.25
N ALA A 176 0.19 -1.15 -8.45
CA ALA A 176 -0.76 -0.16 -8.99
C ALA A 176 -0.94 1.04 -8.06
N VAL A 177 -1.07 0.80 -6.74
CA VAL A 177 -1.16 1.86 -5.72
C VAL A 177 0.14 2.66 -5.65
N ILE A 178 1.31 2.00 -5.66
CA ILE A 178 2.62 2.68 -5.70
C ILE A 178 2.76 3.53 -6.97
N HIS A 179 2.32 3.00 -8.12
CA HIS A 179 2.35 3.72 -9.39
C HIS A 179 1.46 4.96 -9.35
N GLN A 180 0.25 4.86 -8.81
CA GLN A 180 -0.63 6.02 -8.61
C GLN A 180 -0.01 7.06 -7.67
N PHE A 181 0.60 6.61 -6.57
CA PHE A 181 1.29 7.51 -5.66
C PHE A 181 2.44 8.26 -6.35
N ALA A 182 3.25 7.54 -7.13
CA ALA A 182 4.34 8.11 -7.91
C ALA A 182 3.84 9.15 -8.93
N LEU A 183 2.75 8.85 -9.65
CA LEU A 183 2.13 9.79 -10.59
C LEU A 183 1.58 11.04 -9.89
N GLN A 184 1.06 10.90 -8.67
CA GLN A 184 0.54 12.04 -7.90
C GLN A 184 1.68 12.98 -7.51
N ILE A 185 2.73 12.47 -6.88
CA ILE A 185 3.84 13.30 -6.35
C ILE A 185 4.87 13.76 -7.39
N ALA A 186 4.86 13.19 -8.60
CA ALA A 186 5.76 13.59 -9.68
C ALA A 186 5.30 14.86 -10.41
N ARG A 187 4.09 15.35 -10.09
CA ARG A 187 3.52 16.59 -10.64
C ARG A 187 4.08 17.83 -9.96
#